data_AF-A0A2E2ED58-F1
#
_entry.id   AF-A0A2E2ED58-F1
#
_cell.length_a   1.000
_cell.length_b   1.000
_cell.length_c   1.000
_cell.angle_alpha   90.00
_cell.angle_beta   90.00
_cell.angle_gamma   90.00
#
_symmetry.space_group_name_H-M   'P 1'
#
loop_
_entity.id
_entity.type
_entity.pdbx_description
1 polymer ?
#
loop_
_entity_poly.entity_id
_entity_poly.type
_entity_poly.pdbx_seq_one_letter_code
_entity_poly.pdbx_strand_id
1 'polypeptide(L)'
;MKRGFILFLLIFSKITYAYGPEDINLSDYEFRRYVIPQLISIKQDYRTLFFIINPELKSLKAGGSYLGSVQDFLQTLSTTRDKEKRLDKIRKAQKELSKFIILTSTPPSLLEKEFLLPQDFLHSQKAFLNFQKALSSFSMSLDHYSFLVEVKEGQKVSPSNILAELSLVKNSFDLYLLTSSDYRFRNEFISFHSEFLKPVTQLILPERNKQLFIQKLNEFNLRLNFLNVVLTKRNKKVSRQATTLLNIMHNRWNNILKVTIRK
;
A
#
# COMPACT_ATOMS: atom_id res chain seq x y z
N MET A 1 18.99 -23.55 35.48
CA MET A 1 19.57 -23.59 34.12
C MET A 1 18.64 -23.12 32.99
N LYS A 2 17.35 -23.53 32.91
CA LYS A 2 16.49 -23.19 31.74
C LYS A 2 16.18 -21.69 31.54
N ARG A 3 16.06 -20.88 32.60
CA ARG A 3 15.75 -19.43 32.48
C ARG A 3 16.89 -18.59 31.91
N GLY A 4 18.14 -18.94 32.24
CA GLY A 4 19.33 -18.25 31.70
C GLY A 4 19.51 -18.50 30.21
N PHE A 5 19.23 -19.72 29.73
CA PHE A 5 19.30 -20.08 28.31
C PHE A 5 18.25 -19.35 27.46
N ILE A 6 17.02 -19.18 27.98
CA ILE A 6 15.97 -18.40 27.30
C ILE A 6 16.36 -16.92 27.23
N LEU A 7 16.92 -16.35 28.31
CA LEU A 7 17.40 -14.98 28.32
C LEU A 7 18.56 -14.77 27.33
N PHE A 8 19.49 -15.73 27.28
CA PHE A 8 20.60 -15.74 26.33
C PHE A 8 20.12 -15.80 24.88
N LEU A 9 19.16 -16.68 24.56
CA LEU A 9 18.57 -16.75 23.21
C LEU A 9 17.82 -15.47 22.82
N LEU A 10 17.13 -14.81 23.76
CA LEU A 10 16.43 -13.54 23.51
C LEU A 10 17.39 -12.36 23.31
N ILE A 11 18.56 -12.39 23.94
CA ILE A 11 19.61 -11.37 23.75
C ILE A 11 20.30 -11.59 22.40
N PHE A 12 20.60 -12.83 22.03
CA PHE A 12 21.27 -13.17 20.77
C PHE A 12 20.36 -13.15 19.54
N SER A 13 19.04 -13.28 19.70
CA SER A 13 18.11 -13.17 18.56
C SER A 13 18.08 -11.77 17.93
N LYS A 14 18.67 -10.76 18.57
CA LYS A 14 18.84 -9.42 17.99
C LYS A 14 20.03 -9.32 17.01
N ILE A 15 20.87 -10.34 16.91
CA ILE A 15 22.11 -10.32 16.12
C ILE A 15 21.94 -10.98 14.75
N THR A 16 20.80 -11.62 14.46
CA THR A 16 20.57 -12.26 13.16
C THR A 16 20.00 -11.27 12.13
N TYR A 17 20.76 -10.22 11.81
CA TYR A 17 20.53 -9.46 10.58
C TYR A 17 21.29 -10.15 9.44
N ALA A 18 20.66 -10.26 8.26
CA ALA A 18 21.34 -10.83 7.09
C ALA A 18 22.43 -9.88 6.55
N TYR A 19 22.26 -8.58 6.78
CA TYR A 19 23.19 -7.51 6.37
C TYR A 19 23.44 -6.56 7.53
N GLY A 20 24.71 -6.33 7.87
CA GLY A 20 25.17 -5.34 8.85
C GLY A 20 25.32 -3.94 8.24
N PRO A 21 25.46 -2.88 9.06
CA PRO A 21 25.74 -1.53 8.58
C PRO A 21 26.97 -1.43 7.67
N GLU A 22 27.99 -2.25 7.93
CA GLU A 22 29.24 -2.36 7.17
C GLU A 22 29.04 -2.92 5.76
N ASP A 23 28.02 -3.77 5.55
CA ASP A 23 27.71 -4.36 4.24
C ASP A 23 26.94 -3.38 3.33
N ILE A 24 26.42 -2.28 3.90
CA ILE A 24 25.51 -1.36 3.21
C ILE A 24 26.27 -0.13 2.76
N ASN A 25 26.54 -0.05 1.46
CA ASN A 25 27.14 1.12 0.82
C ASN A 25 26.22 1.62 -0.29
N LEU A 26 25.25 2.46 0.09
CA LEU A 26 24.24 3.01 -0.82
C LEU A 26 24.34 4.54 -0.87
N SER A 27 24.84 5.06 -1.99
CA SER A 27 24.86 6.50 -2.25
C SER A 27 23.45 7.06 -2.50
N ASP A 28 23.29 8.37 -2.30
CA ASP A 28 22.01 9.04 -2.62
C ASP A 28 21.67 8.99 -4.10
N TYR A 29 22.71 9.03 -4.95
CA TYR A 29 22.55 8.88 -6.40
C TYR A 29 21.97 7.50 -6.72
N GLU A 30 22.55 6.44 -6.19
CA GLU A 30 22.09 5.07 -6.46
C GLU A 30 20.70 4.82 -5.90
N PHE A 31 20.42 5.33 -4.71
CA PHE A 31 19.09 5.22 -4.11
C PHE A 31 18.03 5.85 -5.02
N ARG A 32 18.27 7.07 -5.50
CA ARG A 32 17.32 7.78 -6.37
C ARG A 32 17.21 7.16 -7.76
N ARG A 33 18.33 6.73 -8.35
CA ARG A 33 18.38 6.30 -9.75
C ARG A 33 18.04 4.82 -9.94
N TYR A 34 18.36 3.97 -8.98
CA TYR A 34 18.20 2.51 -9.09
C TYR A 34 17.19 1.94 -8.10
N VAL A 35 17.20 2.36 -6.83
CA VAL A 35 16.32 1.76 -5.81
C VAL A 35 14.88 2.26 -5.95
N ILE A 36 14.66 3.57 -5.97
CA ILE A 36 13.32 4.17 -6.01
C ILE A 36 12.50 3.66 -7.22
N PRO A 37 13.01 3.63 -8.47
CA PRO A 37 12.24 3.11 -9.60
C PRO A 37 11.83 1.64 -9.42
N GLN A 38 12.72 0.81 -8.86
CA GLN A 38 12.42 -0.61 -8.63
C GLN A 38 11.37 -0.79 -7.54
N LEU A 39 11.38 0.01 -6.48
CA LEU A 39 10.33 0.00 -5.44
C LEU A 39 8.96 0.40 -6.02
N ILE A 40 8.92 1.38 -6.92
CA ILE A 40 7.70 1.77 -7.64
C ILE A 40 7.19 0.61 -8.51
N SER A 41 8.08 -0.06 -9.24
CA SER A 41 7.71 -1.24 -10.02
C SER A 41 7.21 -2.39 -9.14
N ILE A 42 7.87 -2.70 -8.02
CA ILE A 42 7.44 -3.75 -7.08
C ILE A 42 6.04 -3.45 -6.54
N LYS A 43 5.71 -2.19 -6.22
CA LYS A 43 4.36 -1.78 -5.81
C LYS A 43 3.33 -2.10 -6.91
N GLN A 44 3.63 -1.80 -8.17
CA GLN A 44 2.73 -2.05 -9.29
C GLN A 44 2.57 -3.56 -9.59
N ASP A 45 3.69 -4.28 -9.56
CA ASP A 45 3.74 -5.73 -9.74
C ASP A 45 2.94 -6.43 -8.64
N TYR A 46 3.10 -6.02 -7.37
CA TYR A 46 2.29 -6.53 -6.26
C TYR A 46 0.80 -6.31 -6.49
N ARG A 47 0.38 -5.09 -6.88
CA ARG A 47 -1.04 -4.82 -7.15
C ARG A 47 -1.58 -5.72 -8.25
N THR A 48 -0.80 -5.92 -9.31
CA THR A 48 -1.19 -6.82 -10.41
C THR A 48 -1.28 -8.26 -9.94
N LEU A 49 -0.30 -8.73 -9.15
CA LEU A 49 -0.29 -10.06 -8.56
C LEU A 49 -1.51 -10.31 -7.68
N PHE A 50 -1.84 -9.33 -6.83
CA PHE A 50 -3.00 -9.38 -5.95
C PHE A 50 -4.30 -9.64 -6.73
N PHE A 51 -4.54 -8.92 -7.82
CA PHE A 51 -5.76 -9.12 -8.64
C PHE A 51 -5.70 -10.33 -9.58
N ILE A 52 -4.53 -10.87 -9.89
CA ILE A 52 -4.42 -12.17 -10.60
C ILE A 52 -4.87 -13.30 -9.67
N ILE A 53 -4.49 -13.22 -8.39
CA ILE A 53 -4.84 -14.24 -7.38
C ILE A 53 -6.29 -14.09 -6.91
N ASN A 54 -6.84 -12.87 -6.96
CA ASN A 54 -8.20 -12.53 -6.54
C ASN A 54 -9.00 -11.96 -7.73
N PRO A 55 -9.33 -12.78 -8.75
CA PRO A 55 -9.99 -12.32 -9.97
C PRO A 55 -11.35 -11.68 -9.73
N GLU A 56 -12.08 -12.09 -8.68
CA GLU A 56 -13.35 -11.50 -8.25
C GLU A 56 -13.21 -10.04 -7.84
N LEU A 57 -12.03 -9.62 -7.37
CA LEU A 57 -11.76 -8.23 -7.00
C LEU A 57 -11.25 -7.39 -8.17
N LYS A 58 -11.09 -7.97 -9.37
CA LYS A 58 -10.45 -7.31 -10.53
C LYS A 58 -11.15 -6.01 -10.95
N SER A 59 -12.46 -5.91 -10.78
CA SER A 59 -13.22 -4.68 -11.05
C SER A 59 -12.68 -3.49 -10.23
N LEU A 60 -12.15 -3.75 -9.03
CA LEU A 60 -11.64 -2.73 -8.11
C LEU A 60 -10.20 -2.30 -8.43
N LYS A 61 -9.54 -2.88 -9.44
CA LYS A 61 -8.12 -2.63 -9.77
C LYS A 61 -7.82 -1.14 -9.99
N ALA A 62 -8.73 -0.42 -10.63
CA ALA A 62 -8.60 1.01 -10.91
C ALA A 62 -8.67 1.88 -9.65
N GLY A 63 -9.22 1.38 -8.54
CA GLY A 63 -9.54 2.17 -7.35
C GLY A 63 -8.35 2.91 -6.76
N GLY A 64 -7.23 2.22 -6.58
CA GLY A 64 -6.03 2.88 -6.07
C GLY A 64 -5.35 3.83 -7.07
N SER A 65 -5.76 3.87 -8.36
CA SER A 65 -5.35 4.93 -9.29
C SER A 65 -6.18 6.19 -9.04
N TYR A 66 -7.50 6.06 -8.94
CA TYR A 66 -8.40 7.19 -8.63
C TYR A 66 -8.04 7.84 -7.29
N LEU A 67 -7.87 7.04 -6.22
CA LEU A 67 -7.44 7.56 -4.93
C LEU A 67 -6.02 8.16 -4.96
N GLY A 68 -5.16 7.72 -5.88
CA GLY A 68 -3.86 8.32 -6.16
C GLY A 68 -4.02 9.74 -6.70
N SER A 69 -4.78 9.88 -7.78
CA SER A 69 -5.08 11.19 -8.40
C SER A 69 -5.73 12.17 -7.41
N VAL A 70 -6.69 11.70 -6.60
CA VAL A 70 -7.31 12.52 -5.54
C VAL A 70 -6.25 13.03 -4.57
N GLN A 71 -5.34 12.17 -4.10
CA GLN A 71 -4.24 12.59 -3.22
C GLN A 71 -3.34 13.62 -3.90
N ASP A 72 -2.96 13.40 -5.15
CA ASP A 72 -2.06 14.30 -5.88
C ASP A 72 -2.67 15.70 -6.02
N PHE A 73 -3.97 15.80 -6.37
CA PHE A 73 -4.66 17.09 -6.43
C PHE A 73 -4.67 17.78 -5.06
N LEU A 74 -5.01 17.05 -3.99
CA LEU A 74 -5.14 17.60 -2.64
C LEU A 74 -3.81 18.01 -2.02
N GLN A 75 -2.73 17.27 -2.25
CA GLN A 75 -1.40 17.60 -1.73
C GLN A 75 -0.89 18.95 -2.27
N THR A 76 -1.18 19.24 -3.54
CA THR A 76 -0.77 20.50 -4.17
C THR A 76 -1.59 21.72 -3.72
N LEU A 77 -2.66 21.53 -2.93
CA LEU A 77 -3.44 22.66 -2.38
C LEU A 77 -2.63 23.49 -1.38
N SER A 78 -1.70 22.85 -0.65
CA SER A 78 -0.85 23.52 0.34
C SER A 78 0.02 24.65 -0.25
N THR A 79 0.41 24.51 -1.51
CA THR A 79 1.26 25.48 -2.22
C THR A 79 0.47 26.41 -3.15
N THR A 80 -0.83 26.16 -3.36
CA THR A 80 -1.65 26.95 -4.29
C THR A 80 -2.32 28.11 -3.55
N ARG A 81 -1.93 29.35 -3.86
CA ARG A 81 -2.49 30.56 -3.22
C ARG A 81 -3.75 31.08 -3.89
N ASP A 82 -3.80 30.97 -5.22
CA ASP A 82 -4.90 31.47 -6.05
C ASP A 82 -6.20 30.68 -5.80
N LYS A 83 -7.30 31.40 -5.56
CA LYS A 83 -8.61 30.82 -5.20
C LYS A 83 -9.15 29.92 -6.31
N GLU A 84 -9.18 30.42 -7.54
CA GLU A 84 -9.72 29.68 -8.69
C GLU A 84 -8.92 28.40 -8.98
N LYS A 85 -7.59 28.46 -8.93
CA LYS A 85 -6.73 27.28 -9.07
C LYS A 85 -6.94 26.26 -7.95
N ARG A 86 -7.23 26.71 -6.71
CA ARG A 86 -7.58 25.77 -5.62
C ARG A 86 -8.91 25.08 -5.90
N LEU A 87 -9.93 25.84 -6.32
CA LEU A 87 -11.25 25.30 -6.66
C LEU A 87 -11.18 24.32 -7.83
N ASP A 88 -10.43 24.64 -8.89
CA ASP A 88 -10.20 23.72 -10.01
C ASP A 88 -9.60 22.38 -9.55
N LYS A 89 -8.61 22.41 -8.66
CA LYS A 89 -8.01 21.19 -8.10
C LYS A 89 -8.98 20.40 -7.24
N ILE A 90 -9.80 21.06 -6.42
CA ILE A 90 -10.85 20.41 -5.62
C ILE A 90 -11.88 19.75 -6.54
N ARG A 91 -12.35 20.44 -7.59
CA ARG A 91 -13.28 19.90 -8.59
C ARG A 91 -12.70 18.69 -9.32
N LYS A 92 -11.41 18.73 -9.67
CA LYS A 92 -10.70 17.57 -10.24
C LYS A 92 -10.63 16.40 -9.26
N ALA A 93 -10.36 16.66 -7.98
CA ALA A 93 -10.39 15.64 -6.94
C ALA A 93 -11.80 15.04 -6.78
N GLN A 94 -12.85 15.86 -6.72
CA GLN A 94 -14.26 15.40 -6.68
C GLN A 94 -14.63 14.55 -7.89
N LYS A 95 -14.18 14.92 -9.09
CA LYS A 95 -14.41 14.14 -10.32
C LYS A 95 -13.72 12.77 -10.28
N GLU A 96 -12.50 12.68 -9.78
CA GLU A 96 -11.84 11.37 -9.62
C GLU A 96 -12.47 10.55 -8.47
N LEU A 97 -12.92 11.21 -7.40
CA LEU A 97 -13.63 10.58 -6.30
C LEU A 97 -14.97 9.99 -6.76
N SER A 98 -15.73 10.70 -7.59
CA SER A 98 -17.02 10.19 -8.11
C SER A 98 -16.84 8.95 -8.98
N LYS A 99 -15.79 8.90 -9.81
CA LYS A 99 -15.41 7.68 -10.53
C LYS A 99 -15.12 6.51 -9.57
N PHE A 100 -14.44 6.78 -8.45
CA PHE A 100 -14.16 5.78 -7.43
C PHE A 100 -15.42 5.33 -6.67
N ILE A 101 -16.33 6.24 -6.35
CA ILE A 101 -17.64 5.92 -5.76
C ILE A 101 -18.44 5.02 -6.69
N ILE A 102 -18.53 5.36 -7.99
CA ILE A 102 -19.21 4.52 -8.99
C ILE A 102 -18.60 3.12 -9.04
N LEU A 103 -17.27 3.03 -9.11
CA LEU A 103 -16.51 1.77 -9.13
C LEU A 103 -16.82 0.87 -7.93
N THR A 104 -17.11 1.47 -6.78
CA THR A 104 -17.25 0.78 -5.50
C THR A 104 -18.68 0.74 -4.97
N SER A 105 -19.65 1.22 -5.76
CA SER A 105 -21.06 1.32 -5.37
C SER A 105 -21.67 -0.06 -5.04
N THR A 106 -21.23 -1.10 -5.74
CA THR A 106 -21.61 -2.48 -5.47
C THR A 106 -20.36 -3.30 -5.14
N PRO A 107 -20.36 -4.06 -4.02
CA PRO A 107 -19.25 -4.95 -3.72
C PRO A 107 -19.24 -6.10 -4.75
N PRO A 108 -18.07 -6.55 -5.24
CA PRO A 108 -18.00 -7.74 -6.05
C PRO A 108 -18.59 -8.95 -5.34
N SER A 109 -19.28 -9.82 -6.10
CA SER A 109 -19.80 -11.07 -5.56
C SER A 109 -18.64 -11.96 -5.12
N LEU A 110 -18.64 -12.36 -3.86
CA LEU A 110 -17.69 -13.32 -3.31
C LEU A 110 -18.29 -14.73 -3.17
N LEU A 111 -19.53 -14.93 -3.61
CA LEU A 111 -20.26 -16.19 -3.46
C LEU A 111 -19.63 -17.33 -4.27
N GLU A 112 -19.05 -17.00 -5.42
CA GLU A 112 -18.39 -17.95 -6.32
C GLU A 112 -16.92 -18.21 -5.95
N LYS A 113 -16.44 -17.61 -4.86
CA LYS A 113 -15.03 -17.72 -4.48
C LYS A 113 -14.74 -19.08 -3.88
N GLU A 114 -13.96 -19.89 -4.61
CA GLU A 114 -13.54 -21.25 -4.21
C GLU A 114 -12.88 -21.29 -2.82
N PHE A 115 -12.11 -20.25 -2.48
CA PHE A 115 -11.36 -20.17 -1.23
C PHE A 115 -11.85 -19.01 -0.35
N LEU A 116 -13.11 -19.11 0.09
CA LEU A 116 -13.68 -18.21 1.10
C LEU A 116 -14.47 -18.98 2.15
N LEU A 117 -14.14 -18.78 3.43
CA LEU A 117 -14.94 -19.34 4.53
C LEU A 117 -16.15 -18.43 4.81
N PRO A 118 -17.29 -18.96 5.30
CA PRO A 118 -18.47 -18.14 5.62
C PRO A 118 -18.19 -16.98 6.57
N GLN A 119 -17.34 -17.19 7.58
CA GLN A 119 -16.88 -16.14 8.50
C GLN A 119 -16.09 -15.03 7.80
N ASP A 120 -15.30 -15.38 6.78
CA ASP A 120 -14.51 -14.42 6.01
C ASP A 120 -15.41 -13.53 5.15
N PHE A 121 -16.50 -14.10 4.63
CA PHE A 121 -17.52 -13.33 3.93
C PHE A 121 -18.11 -12.24 4.83
N LEU A 122 -18.50 -12.60 6.06
CA LEU A 122 -19.02 -11.63 7.03
C LEU A 122 -17.98 -10.55 7.38
N HIS A 123 -16.72 -10.94 7.58
CA HIS A 123 -15.63 -9.98 7.83
C HIS A 123 -15.40 -9.04 6.65
N SER A 124 -15.40 -9.57 5.43
CA SER A 124 -15.29 -8.80 4.20
C SER A 124 -16.44 -7.80 4.05
N GLN A 125 -17.69 -8.21 4.32
CA GLN A 125 -18.84 -7.32 4.27
C GLN A 125 -18.76 -6.21 5.32
N LYS A 126 -18.35 -6.53 6.55
CA LYS A 126 -18.10 -5.53 7.58
C LYS A 126 -17.01 -4.54 7.16
N ALA A 127 -15.92 -5.03 6.57
CA ALA A 127 -14.84 -4.19 6.07
C ALA A 127 -15.32 -3.27 4.93
N PHE A 128 -16.15 -3.78 4.03
CA PHE A 128 -16.76 -3.00 2.96
C PHE A 128 -17.66 -1.88 3.50
N LEU A 129 -18.54 -2.17 4.47
CA LEU A 129 -19.41 -1.17 5.10
C LEU A 129 -18.60 -0.07 5.80
N ASN A 130 -17.54 -0.44 6.52
CA ASN A 130 -16.64 0.54 7.15
C ASN A 130 -15.95 1.42 6.11
N PHE A 131 -15.50 0.83 5.00
CA PHE A 131 -14.92 1.55 3.87
C PHE A 131 -15.94 2.52 3.25
N GLN A 132 -17.16 2.09 2.98
CA GLN A 132 -18.23 2.95 2.44
C GLN A 132 -18.53 4.13 3.36
N LYS A 133 -18.61 3.88 4.67
CA LYS A 133 -18.79 4.95 5.67
C LYS A 133 -17.65 5.98 5.61
N ALA A 134 -16.40 5.51 5.55
CA ALA A 134 -15.24 6.40 5.42
C ALA A 134 -15.27 7.20 4.12
N LEU A 135 -15.65 6.55 3.01
CA LEU A 135 -15.75 7.18 1.69
C LEU A 135 -16.83 8.26 1.64
N SER A 136 -18.03 7.98 2.16
CA SER A 136 -19.12 8.96 2.23
C SER A 136 -18.75 10.15 3.12
N SER A 137 -18.15 9.89 4.29
CA SER A 137 -17.67 10.94 5.19
C SER A 137 -16.64 11.84 4.48
N PHE A 138 -15.65 11.25 3.82
CA PHE A 138 -14.64 12.00 3.08
C PHE A 138 -15.23 12.82 1.93
N SER A 139 -16.21 12.27 1.19
CA SER A 139 -16.92 13.01 0.14
C SER A 139 -17.60 14.26 0.70
N MET A 140 -18.34 14.12 1.80
CA MET A 140 -19.00 15.25 2.47
C MET A 140 -18.00 16.30 2.95
N SER A 141 -16.88 15.87 3.54
CA SER A 141 -15.80 16.78 3.98
C SER A 141 -15.15 17.51 2.82
N LEU A 142 -14.97 16.84 1.67
CA LEU A 142 -14.42 17.45 0.47
C LEU A 142 -15.36 18.51 -0.11
N ASP A 143 -16.67 18.23 -0.13
CA ASP A 143 -17.69 19.19 -0.56
C ASP A 143 -17.76 20.39 0.39
N HIS A 144 -17.77 20.15 1.70
CA HIS A 144 -17.72 21.20 2.71
C HIS A 144 -16.48 22.08 2.55
N TYR A 145 -15.32 21.48 2.27
CA TYR A 145 -14.10 22.24 2.05
C TYR A 145 -14.12 23.03 0.75
N SER A 146 -14.72 22.50 -0.32
CA SER A 146 -14.97 23.27 -1.54
C SER A 146 -15.75 24.54 -1.21
N PHE A 147 -16.87 24.40 -0.50
CA PHE A 147 -17.71 25.51 -0.06
C PHE A 147 -16.93 26.53 0.80
N LEU A 148 -16.11 26.06 1.75
CA LEU A 148 -15.27 26.95 2.56
C LEU A 148 -14.29 27.77 1.71
N VAL A 149 -13.70 27.18 0.68
CA VAL A 149 -12.79 27.89 -0.25
C VAL A 149 -13.56 28.90 -1.11
N GLU A 150 -14.81 28.61 -1.47
CA GLU A 150 -15.67 29.54 -2.23
C GLU A 150 -16.05 30.77 -1.40
N VAL A 151 -16.46 30.58 -0.14
CA VAL A 151 -17.02 31.62 0.72
C VAL A 151 -15.94 32.44 1.43
N LYS A 152 -14.86 31.80 1.89
CA LYS A 152 -13.83 32.49 2.67
C LYS A 152 -12.76 33.09 1.76
N GLU A 153 -12.93 34.35 1.41
CA GLU A 153 -11.84 35.10 0.78
C GLU A 153 -10.65 35.22 1.75
N GLY A 154 -9.46 34.82 1.28
CA GLY A 154 -8.20 35.04 2.00
C GLY A 154 -7.88 34.10 3.17
N GLN A 155 -8.82 33.33 3.73
CA GLN A 155 -8.49 32.38 4.80
C GLN A 155 -7.80 31.12 4.26
N LYS A 156 -6.62 30.82 4.82
CA LYS A 156 -5.91 29.57 4.56
C LYS A 156 -6.64 28.41 5.26
N VAL A 157 -7.51 27.73 4.54
CA VAL A 157 -8.00 26.41 4.96
C VAL A 157 -6.88 25.40 4.77
N SER A 158 -6.43 24.74 5.83
CA SER A 158 -5.36 23.75 5.79
C SER A 158 -5.86 22.44 5.16
N PRO A 159 -5.16 21.87 4.14
CA PRO A 159 -5.56 20.60 3.53
C PRO A 159 -5.24 19.38 4.39
N SER A 160 -4.55 19.55 5.52
CA SER A 160 -4.08 18.46 6.38
C SER A 160 -5.21 17.53 6.87
N ASN A 161 -6.34 18.09 7.32
CA ASN A 161 -7.49 17.32 7.78
C ASN A 161 -8.05 16.44 6.66
N ILE A 162 -8.22 16.98 5.46
CA ILE A 162 -8.72 16.23 4.30
C ILE A 162 -7.75 15.15 3.88
N LEU A 163 -6.44 15.42 3.90
CA LEU A 163 -5.43 14.42 3.60
C LEU A 163 -5.44 13.28 4.64
N ALA A 164 -5.69 13.59 5.91
CA ALA A 164 -5.86 12.58 6.95
C ALA A 164 -7.13 11.73 6.71
N GLU A 165 -8.26 12.34 6.37
CA GLU A 165 -9.49 11.63 6.03
C GLU A 165 -9.32 10.75 4.78
N LEU A 166 -8.66 11.25 3.73
CA LEU A 166 -8.32 10.45 2.55
C LEU A 166 -7.45 9.24 2.92
N SER A 167 -6.52 9.41 3.86
CA SER A 167 -5.71 8.30 4.37
C SER A 167 -6.58 7.23 5.05
N LEU A 168 -7.61 7.63 5.80
CA LEU A 168 -8.58 6.68 6.37
C LEU A 168 -9.35 5.93 5.28
N VAL A 169 -9.79 6.62 4.23
CA VAL A 169 -10.44 5.97 3.07
C VAL A 169 -9.49 4.95 2.42
N LYS A 170 -8.24 5.32 2.17
CA LYS A 170 -7.23 4.40 1.60
C LYS A 170 -7.01 3.17 2.47
N ASN A 171 -6.77 3.37 3.77
CA ASN A 171 -6.53 2.28 4.70
C ASN A 171 -7.75 1.35 4.81
N SER A 172 -8.97 1.89 4.84
CA SER A 172 -10.19 1.09 4.89
C SER A 172 -10.46 0.33 3.58
N PHE A 173 -10.14 0.92 2.43
CA PHE A 173 -10.21 0.25 1.13
C PHE A 173 -9.18 -0.88 1.02
N ASP A 174 -7.93 -0.64 1.42
CA ASP A 174 -6.88 -1.67 1.45
C ASP A 174 -7.25 -2.81 2.40
N LEU A 175 -7.80 -2.49 3.59
CA LEU A 175 -8.29 -3.48 4.54
C LEU A 175 -9.41 -4.33 3.92
N TYR A 176 -10.38 -3.69 3.26
CA TYR A 176 -11.44 -4.39 2.56
C TYR A 176 -10.85 -5.39 1.55
N LEU A 177 -10.01 -4.93 0.62
CA LEU A 177 -9.35 -5.81 -0.36
C LEU A 177 -8.64 -7.00 0.33
N LEU A 178 -7.83 -6.73 1.35
CA LEU A 178 -7.07 -7.77 2.06
C LEU A 178 -8.00 -8.77 2.76
N THR A 179 -9.06 -8.32 3.42
CA THR A 179 -10.04 -9.21 4.08
C THR A 179 -10.83 -10.05 3.07
N SER A 180 -11.11 -9.49 1.90
CA SER A 180 -11.79 -10.21 0.80
C SER A 180 -10.85 -11.14 0.04
N SER A 181 -9.54 -11.13 0.29
CA SER A 181 -8.57 -11.94 -0.44
C SER A 181 -8.62 -13.43 -0.09
N ASP A 182 -8.04 -14.26 -0.96
CA ASP A 182 -7.94 -15.72 -0.84
C ASP A 182 -7.36 -16.08 0.54
N TYR A 183 -8.15 -16.78 1.37
CA TYR A 183 -7.77 -17.07 2.76
C TYR A 183 -6.45 -17.83 2.84
N ARG A 184 -6.07 -18.57 1.79
CA ARG A 184 -4.83 -19.33 1.74
C ARG A 184 -3.60 -18.42 1.77
N PHE A 185 -3.70 -17.19 1.28
CA PHE A 185 -2.58 -16.25 1.16
C PHE A 185 -2.82 -14.93 1.91
N ARG A 186 -3.97 -14.78 2.55
CA ARG A 186 -4.40 -13.53 3.19
C ARG A 186 -3.39 -13.02 4.19
N ASN A 187 -2.89 -13.89 5.07
CA ASN A 187 -1.93 -13.48 6.10
C ASN A 187 -0.63 -12.95 5.49
N GLU A 188 -0.16 -13.58 4.43
CA GLU A 188 1.02 -13.15 3.68
C GLU A 188 0.77 -11.82 2.95
N PHE A 189 -0.42 -11.61 2.36
CA PHE A 189 -0.78 -10.32 1.78
C PHE A 189 -0.89 -9.22 2.84
N ILE A 190 -1.51 -9.48 3.99
CA ILE A 190 -1.62 -8.52 5.10
C ILE A 190 -0.23 -8.15 5.61
N SER A 191 0.62 -9.14 5.87
CA SER A 191 1.98 -8.91 6.37
C SER A 191 2.81 -8.16 5.31
N PHE A 192 2.80 -8.57 4.05
CA PHE A 192 3.52 -7.86 3.01
C PHE A 192 3.00 -6.43 2.81
N HIS A 193 1.68 -6.23 2.84
CA HIS A 193 1.10 -4.89 2.70
C HIS A 193 1.50 -3.97 3.86
N SER A 194 1.35 -4.42 5.09
CA SER A 194 1.61 -3.61 6.28
C SER A 194 3.10 -3.37 6.54
N GLU A 195 3.94 -4.36 6.26
CA GLU A 195 5.36 -4.33 6.67
C GLU A 195 6.31 -3.97 5.52
N PHE A 196 5.90 -4.18 4.25
CA PHE A 196 6.67 -3.79 3.07
C PHE A 196 6.02 -2.59 2.37
N LEU A 197 4.80 -2.75 1.84
CA LEU A 197 4.23 -1.74 0.94
C LEU A 197 3.88 -0.44 1.63
N LYS A 198 3.29 -0.49 2.83
CA LYS A 198 2.86 0.71 3.54
C LYS A 198 4.05 1.61 3.90
N PRO A 199 5.14 1.13 4.53
CA PRO A 199 6.35 1.93 4.75
C PRO A 199 6.96 2.47 3.45
N VAL A 200 7.01 1.64 2.40
CA VAL A 200 7.55 2.04 1.09
C VAL A 200 6.72 3.17 0.49
N THR A 201 5.39 3.05 0.48
CA THR A 201 4.51 3.98 -0.23
C THR A 201 4.15 5.23 0.56
N GLN A 202 4.15 5.18 1.89
CA GLN A 202 3.76 6.31 2.73
C GLN A 202 4.95 7.13 3.22
N LEU A 203 6.13 6.54 3.37
CA LEU A 203 7.30 7.21 3.94
C LEU A 203 8.47 7.25 2.95
N ILE A 204 8.92 6.09 2.47
CA ILE A 204 10.16 6.01 1.68
C ILE A 204 10.03 6.69 0.33
N LEU A 205 9.00 6.37 -0.46
CA LEU A 205 8.81 6.95 -1.79
C LEU A 205 8.47 8.45 -1.74
N PRO A 206 7.51 8.92 -0.89
CA PRO A 206 7.16 10.34 -0.86
C PRO A 206 8.29 11.23 -0.35
N GLU A 207 8.96 10.82 0.72
CA GLU A 207 10.01 11.63 1.38
C GLU A 207 11.42 11.34 0.83
N ARG A 208 11.55 10.33 -0.05
CA ARG A 208 12.86 9.81 -0.50
C ARG A 208 13.75 9.44 0.68
N ASN A 209 13.16 8.82 1.71
CA ASN A 209 13.81 8.53 2.98
C ASN A 209 14.75 7.31 2.89
N LYS A 210 16.00 7.55 2.45
CA LYS A 210 17.05 6.52 2.32
C LYS A 210 17.37 5.84 3.65
N GLN A 211 17.43 6.61 4.72
CA GLN A 211 17.81 6.10 6.05
C GLN A 211 16.79 5.07 6.53
N LEU A 212 15.49 5.37 6.43
CA LEU A 212 14.42 4.43 6.77
C LEU A 212 14.46 3.18 5.89
N PHE A 213 14.75 3.33 4.59
CA PHE A 213 14.93 2.19 3.68
C PHE A 213 16.06 1.27 4.15
N ILE A 214 17.23 1.82 4.50
CA ILE A 214 18.38 1.05 5.00
C ILE A 214 18.00 0.34 6.31
N GLN A 215 17.37 1.06 7.25
CA GLN A 215 16.93 0.50 8.54
C GLN A 215 15.97 -0.69 8.37
N LYS A 216 15.11 -0.66 7.34
CA LYS A 216 14.14 -1.73 7.06
C LYS A 216 14.61 -2.76 6.01
N LEU A 217 15.84 -2.66 5.49
CA LEU A 217 16.32 -3.51 4.38
C LEU A 217 16.16 -5.01 4.65
N ASN A 218 16.58 -5.46 5.84
CA ASN A 218 16.49 -6.85 6.26
C ASN A 218 15.03 -7.33 6.38
N GLU A 219 14.17 -6.50 6.97
CA GLU A 219 12.72 -6.78 7.11
C GLU A 219 12.07 -6.89 5.73
N PHE A 220 12.37 -5.96 4.82
CA PHE A 220 11.87 -5.99 3.46
C PHE A 220 12.31 -7.23 2.69
N ASN A 221 13.58 -7.61 2.83
CA ASN A 221 14.11 -8.84 2.24
C ASN A 221 13.37 -10.07 2.77
N LEU A 222 13.16 -10.13 4.08
CA LEU A 222 12.45 -11.22 4.72
C LEU A 222 11.00 -11.32 4.21
N ARG A 223 10.25 -10.21 4.19
CA ARG A 223 8.84 -10.17 3.78
C ARG A 223 8.65 -10.56 2.32
N LEU A 224 9.51 -10.09 1.42
CA LEU A 224 9.43 -10.43 0.00
C LEU A 224 9.78 -11.90 -0.23
N ASN A 225 10.80 -12.44 0.43
CA ASN A 225 11.14 -13.85 0.35
C ASN A 225 10.04 -14.75 0.91
N PHE A 226 9.42 -14.39 2.04
CA PHE A 226 8.28 -15.13 2.59
C PHE A 226 7.10 -15.15 1.63
N LEU A 227 6.72 -14.00 1.07
CA LEU A 227 5.66 -13.91 0.07
C LEU A 227 5.95 -14.86 -1.10
N ASN A 228 7.17 -14.80 -1.65
CA ASN A 228 7.59 -15.65 -2.77
C ASN A 228 7.52 -17.14 -2.43
N VAL A 229 8.10 -17.56 -1.30
CA VAL A 229 8.12 -18.97 -0.88
C VAL A 229 6.72 -19.52 -0.64
N VAL A 230 5.85 -18.76 0.01
CA VAL A 230 4.49 -19.21 0.32
C VAL A 230 3.67 -19.39 -0.96
N LEU A 231 3.78 -18.46 -1.90
CA LEU A 231 3.03 -18.50 -3.15
C LEU A 231 3.58 -19.51 -4.17
N THR A 232 4.85 -19.92 -4.06
CA THR A 232 5.48 -20.82 -5.05
C THR A 232 5.74 -22.24 -4.56
N LYS A 233 6.01 -22.47 -3.26
CA LYS A 233 6.54 -23.76 -2.76
C LYS A 233 5.61 -24.54 -1.84
N ARG A 234 4.56 -23.94 -1.24
CA ARG A 234 3.75 -24.58 -0.18
C ARG A 234 2.54 -25.38 -0.68
N ASN A 235 2.65 -26.08 -1.82
CA ASN A 235 1.59 -26.92 -2.41
C ASN A 235 0.24 -26.22 -2.71
N LYS A 236 0.18 -24.89 -2.67
CA LYS A 236 -0.99 -24.11 -3.05
C LYS A 236 -0.86 -23.74 -4.53
N LYS A 237 -1.78 -24.21 -5.38
CA LYS A 237 -1.76 -23.91 -6.82
C LYS A 237 -2.06 -22.43 -7.04
N VAL A 238 -1.09 -21.71 -7.61
CA VAL A 238 -1.28 -20.38 -8.19
C VAL A 238 -1.14 -20.48 -9.72
N SER A 239 -1.72 -19.53 -10.46
CA SER A 239 -1.60 -19.51 -11.91
C SER A 239 -0.16 -19.29 -12.36
N ARG A 240 0.21 -19.80 -13.55
CA ARG A 240 1.54 -19.57 -14.14
C ARG A 240 1.86 -18.08 -14.27
N GLN A 241 0.84 -17.26 -14.57
CA GLN A 241 0.98 -15.80 -14.65
C GLN A 241 1.38 -15.19 -13.31
N ALA A 242 0.77 -15.63 -12.19
CA ALA A 242 1.13 -15.18 -10.86
C ALA A 242 2.58 -15.56 -10.51
N THR A 243 3.00 -16.79 -10.81
CA THR A 243 4.38 -17.25 -10.59
C THR A 243 5.39 -16.42 -11.38
N THR A 244 5.12 -16.15 -12.66
CA THR A 244 6.00 -15.30 -13.48
C THR A 244 6.14 -13.90 -12.86
N LEU A 245 5.04 -13.31 -12.40
CA LEU A 245 5.06 -11.98 -11.80
C LEU A 245 5.80 -11.94 -10.46
N LEU A 246 5.67 -12.97 -9.63
CA LEU A 246 6.44 -13.14 -8.40
C LEU A 246 7.95 -13.22 -8.68
N ASN A 247 8.35 -13.97 -9.70
CA ASN A 247 9.75 -14.05 -10.11
C ASN A 247 10.28 -12.69 -10.59
N ILE A 248 9.47 -11.92 -11.32
CA ILE A 248 9.82 -10.54 -11.72
C ILE A 248 10.05 -9.68 -10.47
N MET A 249 9.12 -9.68 -9.51
CA MET A 249 9.26 -8.94 -8.26
C MET A 249 10.52 -9.32 -7.48
N HIS A 250 10.80 -10.62 -7.38
CA HIS A 250 12.00 -11.15 -6.71
C HIS A 250 13.28 -10.70 -7.41
N ASN A 251 13.34 -10.75 -8.75
CA ASN A 251 14.49 -10.27 -9.52
C ASN A 251 14.73 -8.76 -9.35
N ARG A 252 13.67 -7.95 -9.32
CA ARG A 252 13.77 -6.51 -9.04
C ARG A 252 14.35 -6.26 -7.65
N TRP A 253 13.90 -7.02 -6.66
CA TRP A 253 14.44 -6.94 -5.30
C TRP A 253 15.90 -7.36 -5.25
N ASN A 254 16.29 -8.44 -5.92
CA ASN A 254 17.70 -8.85 -6.01
C ASN A 254 18.57 -7.77 -6.67
N ASN A 255 18.05 -7.03 -7.64
CA ASN A 255 18.75 -5.89 -8.22
C ASN A 255 18.90 -4.72 -7.24
N ILE A 256 17.89 -4.45 -6.41
CA ILE A 256 18.01 -3.48 -5.29
C ILE A 256 19.11 -3.93 -4.34
N LEU A 257 19.11 -5.21 -3.94
CA LEU A 257 20.12 -5.77 -3.03
C LEU A 257 21.53 -5.66 -3.60
N LYS A 258 21.74 -6.00 -4.88
CA LYS A 258 23.06 -5.89 -5.55
C LYS A 258 23.63 -4.47 -5.55
N VAL A 259 22.77 -3.46 -5.66
CA VAL A 259 23.18 -2.05 -5.62
C VAL A 259 23.40 -1.57 -4.18
N THR A 260 22.63 -2.11 -3.23
CA THR A 260 22.65 -1.66 -1.83
C THR A 260 23.76 -2.32 -1.01
N ILE A 261 24.01 -3.60 -1.27
CA ILE A 261 24.98 -4.43 -0.55
C ILE A 261 26.20 -4.58 -1.44
N ARG A 262 27.31 -3.98 -1.02
CA ARG A 262 28.60 -4.14 -1.70
C ARG A 262 29.49 -4.98 -0.79
N LYS A 263 30.02 -6.07 -1.34
CA LYS A 263 31.13 -6.81 -0.73
C LYS A 263 32.43 -6.02 -0.92
#